data_AF-A0A519BRA2-F1
#
_entry.id   AF-A0A519BRA2-F1
#
_cell.length_a   1.000
_cell.length_b   1.000
_cell.length_c   1.000
_cell.angle_alpha   90.00
_cell.angle_beta   90.00
_cell.angle_gamma   90.00
#
_symmetry.space_group_name_H-M   'P 1'
#
loop_
_entity.id
_entity.type
_entity.pdbx_description
1 polymer ?
#
loop_
_entity_poly.entity_id
_entity_poly.type
_entity_poly.pdbx_seq_one_letter_code
_entity_poly.pdbx_strand_id
1 'polypeptide(L)'
;MISCKKANFINNQQEAVWNYDIKGVSGEECEIEVTLEHIISGKINSEKLQGKSMSCFYPPNVFEYPEKNLDLCHGRLKEDMQELILINLHEYVLDNLDVIGGGVSEL
;
A
#
# COMPACT_ATOMS: atom_id res chain seq x y z
N MET A 1 -15.70 -21.25 -13.99
CA MET A 1 -16.48 -20.52 -12.98
C MET A 1 -15.49 -19.77 -12.11
N ILE A 2 -15.59 -18.44 -12.02
CA ILE A 2 -14.69 -17.64 -11.18
C ILE A 2 -15.00 -17.97 -9.72
N SER A 3 -14.01 -18.51 -8.99
CA SER A 3 -14.18 -18.90 -7.58
C SER A 3 -13.58 -17.83 -6.67
N CYS A 4 -14.36 -16.79 -6.38
CA CYS A 4 -14.04 -15.81 -5.34
C CYS A 4 -14.91 -16.07 -4.12
N LYS A 5 -14.40 -16.86 -3.17
CA LYS A 5 -15.17 -17.19 -1.96
C LYS A 5 -15.00 -16.08 -0.95
N LYS A 6 -16.12 -15.64 -0.39
CA LYS A 6 -16.11 -14.71 0.74
C LYS A 6 -15.26 -15.28 1.86
N ALA A 7 -14.31 -14.49 2.34
CA ALA A 7 -13.42 -14.84 3.41
C ALA A 7 -12.86 -13.55 4.02
N ASN A 8 -12.56 -13.61 5.31
CA ASN A 8 -11.85 -12.56 5.99
C ASN A 8 -10.58 -13.15 6.62
N PHE A 9 -9.46 -12.46 6.49
CA PHE A 9 -8.23 -12.86 7.15
C PHE A 9 -7.35 -11.66 7.51
N ILE A 10 -6.56 -11.84 8.57
CA ILE A 10 -5.59 -10.86 9.06
C ILE A 10 -4.19 -11.35 8.73
N ASN A 11 -3.37 -10.50 8.11
CA ASN A 11 -1.96 -10.74 7.87
C ASN A 11 -1.12 -9.89 8.83
N ASN A 12 -0.52 -10.55 9.82
CA ASN A 12 0.41 -9.92 10.76
C ASN A 12 1.82 -10.01 10.19
N GLN A 13 2.25 -8.99 9.47
CA GLN A 13 3.63 -8.84 9.01
C GLN A 13 4.47 -8.13 10.09
N GLN A 14 5.80 -8.13 9.93
CA GLN A 14 6.68 -7.49 10.92
C GLN A 14 6.45 -5.97 11.04
N GLU A 15 6.07 -5.33 9.94
CA GLU A 15 5.93 -3.87 9.86
C GLU A 15 4.49 -3.38 10.08
N ALA A 16 3.49 -4.22 9.76
CA ALA A 16 2.08 -3.83 9.75
C ALA A 16 1.12 -5.02 9.90
N VAL A 17 -0.08 -4.72 10.37
CA VAL A 17 -1.23 -5.62 10.43
C VAL A 17 -2.25 -5.20 9.38
N TRP A 18 -2.51 -6.10 8.44
CA TRP A 18 -3.46 -5.89 7.36
C TRP A 18 -4.68 -6.78 7.53
N ASN A 19 -5.86 -6.24 7.28
CA ASN A 19 -7.11 -6.98 7.26
C ASN A 19 -7.63 -7.01 5.82
N TYR A 20 -8.00 -8.20 5.37
CA TYR A 20 -8.53 -8.45 4.03
C TYR A 20 -9.92 -9.05 4.17
N ASP A 21 -10.92 -8.40 3.58
CA ASP A 21 -12.29 -8.90 3.48
C ASP A 21 -12.64 -9.11 2.00
N ILE A 22 -12.63 -10.36 1.58
CA ILE A 22 -13.03 -10.79 0.24
C ILE A 22 -14.55 -10.70 0.14
N LYS A 23 -15.06 -9.65 -0.52
CA LYS A 23 -16.50 -9.40 -0.68
C LYS A 23 -17.14 -10.36 -1.67
N GLY A 24 -16.34 -10.95 -2.56
CA GLY A 24 -16.77 -11.92 -3.56
C GLY A 24 -16.56 -11.41 -4.98
N VAL A 25 -17.38 -11.89 -5.92
CA VAL A 25 -17.27 -11.51 -7.33
C VAL A 25 -18.03 -10.20 -7.57
N SER A 26 -17.35 -9.24 -8.20
CA SER A 26 -17.91 -8.01 -8.73
C SER A 26 -17.58 -7.94 -10.23
N GLY A 27 -18.59 -8.12 -11.09
CA GLY A 27 -18.36 -8.26 -12.53
C GLY A 27 -17.55 -9.52 -12.86
N GLU A 28 -16.37 -9.34 -13.46
CA GLU A 28 -15.41 -10.42 -13.78
C GLU A 28 -14.25 -10.50 -12.78
N GLU A 29 -14.28 -9.71 -11.71
CA GLU A 29 -13.17 -9.54 -10.77
C GLU A 29 -13.58 -9.94 -9.34
N CYS A 30 -12.59 -10.24 -8.51
CA CYS A 30 -12.70 -10.38 -7.07
C CYS A 30 -12.59 -9.02 -6.42
N GLU A 31 -13.63 -8.59 -5.71
CA GLU A 31 -13.58 -7.41 -4.85
C GLU A 31 -13.07 -7.79 -3.47
N ILE A 32 -12.02 -7.10 -3.03
CA ILE A 32 -11.35 -7.29 -1.75
C ILE A 32 -11.25 -5.93 -1.08
N GLU A 33 -11.84 -5.78 0.10
CA GLU A 33 -11.61 -4.62 0.95
C GLU A 33 -10.37 -4.88 1.79
N VAL A 34 -9.45 -3.93 1.77
CA VAL A 34 -8.15 -4.00 2.44
C VAL A 34 -8.08 -2.85 3.43
N THR A 35 -7.81 -3.17 4.69
CA THR A 35 -7.69 -2.18 5.77
C THR A 35 -6.32 -2.32 6.43
N LEU A 36 -5.63 -1.19 6.62
CA LEU A 36 -4.42 -1.16 7.43
C LEU A 36 -4.82 -0.94 8.89
N GLU A 37 -4.89 -2.02 9.67
CA GLU A 37 -5.35 -1.97 11.06
C GLU A 37 -4.32 -1.26 11.95
N HIS A 38 -3.06 -1.71 11.88
CA HIS A 38 -2.00 -1.23 12.74
C HIS A 38 -0.65 -1.21 12.03
N ILE A 39 0.22 -0.30 12.47
CA ILE A 39 1.63 -0.26 12.07
C ILE A 39 2.43 -0.66 13.29
N ILE A 40 3.25 -1.70 13.15
CA ILE A 40 4.06 -2.27 14.23
C ILE A 40 5.43 -1.59 14.28
N SER A 41 6.03 -1.29 13.12
CA SER A 41 7.26 -0.49 13.04
C SER A 41 7.26 0.36 11.77
N GLY A 42 7.36 1.68 11.89
CA GLY A 42 7.38 2.57 10.72
C GLY A 42 7.71 4.03 11.06
N LYS A 43 8.15 4.79 10.03
CA LYS A 43 8.40 6.24 10.09
C LYS A 43 7.14 6.99 10.56
N ILE A 44 7.31 8.09 11.30
CA ILE A 44 6.26 8.97 11.90
C ILE A 44 5.09 9.28 10.94
N ASN A 45 5.33 9.35 9.63
CA ASN A 45 4.30 9.73 8.66
C ASN A 45 3.31 8.60 8.29
N SER A 46 3.61 7.34 8.61
CA SER A 46 2.74 6.22 8.24
C SER A 46 1.57 6.01 9.20
N GLU A 47 1.60 6.55 10.42
CA GLU A 47 0.48 6.48 11.38
C GLU A 47 -0.83 7.03 10.80
N LYS A 48 -0.73 8.01 9.89
CA LYS A 48 -1.87 8.60 9.17
C LYS A 48 -2.62 7.60 8.30
N LEU A 49 -2.05 6.43 8.01
CA LEU A 49 -2.67 5.38 7.21
C LEU A 49 -3.53 4.42 8.06
N GLN A 50 -3.35 4.40 9.38
CA GLN A 50 -4.06 3.45 10.24
C GLN A 50 -5.58 3.64 10.20
N GLY A 51 -6.30 2.53 10.16
CA GLY A 51 -7.76 2.46 10.06
C GLY A 51 -8.33 2.83 8.69
N LYS A 52 -7.48 3.21 7.71
CA LYS A 52 -7.94 3.50 6.35
C LYS A 52 -8.06 2.24 5.52
N SER A 53 -8.96 2.28 4.55
CA SER A 53 -9.22 1.16 3.65
C SER A 53 -9.18 1.55 2.17
N MET A 54 -9.10 0.52 1.34
CA MET A 54 -9.22 0.56 -0.11
C MET A 54 -9.94 -0.69 -0.61
N SER A 55 -10.64 -0.57 -1.72
CA SER A 55 -11.20 -1.69 -2.46
C SER A 55 -10.27 -2.06 -3.60
N CYS A 56 -9.92 -3.33 -3.72
CA CYS A 56 -9.06 -3.84 -4.78
C CYS A 56 -9.79 -4.89 -5.63
N PHE A 57 -9.55 -4.84 -6.93
CA PHE A 57 -10.23 -5.65 -7.94
C PHE A 57 -9.22 -6.54 -8.64
N TYR A 58 -9.28 -7.83 -8.32
CA TYR A 58 -8.32 -8.81 -8.84
C TYR A 58 -8.98 -9.74 -9.84
N PRO A 59 -8.35 -10.01 -11.00
CA PRO A 59 -8.85 -11.06 -11.87
C PRO A 59 -8.76 -12.43 -11.16
N PRO A 60 -9.62 -13.38 -11.55
CA PRO A 60 -9.62 -14.72 -10.98
C PRO A 60 -8.24 -15.38 -11.03
N ASN A 61 -7.88 -16.09 -9.96
CA ASN A 61 -6.62 -16.85 -9.80
C ASN A 61 -5.35 -16.00 -9.68
N VAL A 62 -5.44 -14.70 -9.42
CA VAL A 62 -4.28 -13.92 -8.98
C VAL A 62 -4.11 -14.06 -7.48
N PHE A 63 -2.91 -14.49 -7.07
CA PHE A 63 -2.51 -14.67 -5.67
C PHE A 63 -1.40 -13.68 -5.34
N GLU A 64 -1.78 -12.42 -5.15
CA GLU A 64 -0.87 -11.36 -4.73
C GLU A 64 -1.52 -10.56 -3.60
N TYR A 65 -0.68 -9.98 -2.74
CA TYR A 65 -1.16 -9.10 -1.69
C TYR A 65 -1.43 -7.69 -2.25
N PRO A 66 -2.65 -7.14 -2.05
CA PRO A 66 -3.06 -5.83 -2.54
C PRO A 66 -2.08 -4.67 -2.35
N GLU A 67 -1.34 -4.62 -1.24
CA GLU A 67 -0.35 -3.59 -0.93
C GLU A 67 0.88 -3.61 -1.86
N LYS A 68 1.10 -4.71 -2.60
CA LYS A 68 2.18 -4.81 -3.59
C LYS A 68 1.82 -4.23 -4.94
N ASN A 69 0.53 -4.17 -5.26
CA ASN A 69 0.03 -3.65 -6.52
C ASN A 69 -1.19 -2.75 -6.28
N LEU A 70 -0.91 -1.48 -6.00
CA LEU A 70 -1.93 -0.47 -5.75
C LEU A 70 -2.70 -0.07 -7.02
N ASP A 71 -2.25 -0.46 -8.23
CA ASP A 71 -2.92 -0.07 -9.48
C ASP A 71 -4.33 -0.65 -9.57
N LEU A 72 -4.50 -1.85 -9.00
CA LEU A 72 -5.78 -2.57 -8.91
C LEU A 72 -6.67 -2.11 -7.75
N CYS A 73 -6.20 -1.16 -6.95
CA CYS A 73 -6.89 -0.67 -5.78
C CYS A 73 -7.46 0.73 -6.00
N HIS A 74 -8.50 1.07 -5.24
CA HIS A 74 -9.15 2.36 -5.23
C HIS A 74 -9.58 2.72 -3.80
N GLY A 75 -9.51 3.99 -3.45
CA GLY A 75 -9.92 4.48 -2.14
C GLY A 75 -8.81 5.17 -1.36
N ARG A 76 -9.16 5.60 -0.15
CA ARG A 76 -8.36 6.57 0.59
C ARG A 76 -6.99 6.04 1.00
N LEU A 77 -6.91 4.77 1.40
CA LEU A 77 -5.65 4.14 1.77
C LEU A 77 -4.64 4.16 0.62
N LYS A 78 -5.08 3.90 -0.63
CA LYS A 78 -4.22 3.99 -1.82
C LYS A 78 -3.69 5.41 -2.03
N GLU A 79 -4.56 6.41 -1.99
CA GLU A 79 -4.18 7.81 -2.22
C GLU A 79 -3.11 8.27 -1.21
N ASP A 80 -3.34 7.99 0.06
CA ASP A 80 -2.40 8.38 1.11
C ASP A 80 -1.10 7.56 1.06
N MET A 81 -1.15 6.29 0.67
CA MET A 81 0.06 5.50 0.41
C MET A 81 0.88 6.08 -0.75
N GLN A 82 0.23 6.50 -1.84
CA GLN A 82 0.90 7.14 -2.98
C GLN A 82 1.52 8.49 -2.58
N GLU A 83 0.85 9.28 -1.75
CA GLU A 83 1.41 10.53 -1.20
C GLU A 83 2.68 10.24 -0.36
N LEU A 84 2.66 9.22 0.49
CA LEU A 84 3.83 8.85 1.28
C LEU A 84 4.98 8.31 0.42
N ILE A 85 4.69 7.54 -0.62
CA ILE A 85 5.72 7.11 -1.59
C ILE A 85 6.38 8.33 -2.23
N LEU A 86 5.59 9.32 -2.65
CA LEU A 86 6.10 10.56 -3.24
C LEU A 86 6.99 11.34 -2.27
N ILE A 87 6.56 11.49 -1.01
CA ILE A 87 7.33 12.19 0.03
C ILE A 87 8.67 11.48 0.26
N ASN A 88 8.67 10.15 0.42
CA ASN A 88 9.89 9.38 0.63
C ASN A 88 10.84 9.43 -0.57
N LEU A 89 10.31 9.43 -1.80
CA LEU A 89 11.12 9.60 -3.00
C LEU A 89 11.73 11.00 -3.07
N HIS A 90 10.97 12.03 -2.69
CA HIS A 90 11.47 13.40 -2.64
C HIS A 90 12.61 13.54 -1.62
N GLU A 91 12.43 13.03 -0.40
CA GLU A 91 13.47 12.97 0.64
C GLU A 91 14.72 12.27 0.12
N TYR A 92 14.57 11.08 -0.48
CA TYR A 92 15.69 10.32 -1.04
C TYR A 92 16.45 11.11 -2.11
N VAL A 93 15.75 11.79 -3.04
CA VAL A 93 16.40 12.61 -4.07
C VAL A 93 17.19 13.75 -3.44
N LEU A 94 16.62 14.45 -2.45
CA LEU A 94 17.31 15.55 -1.76
C LEU A 94 18.57 15.08 -1.04
N ASP A 95 18.49 13.98 -0.27
CA ASP A 95 19.63 13.43 0.46
C ASP A 95 20.78 13.04 -0.47
N ASN A 96 20.49 12.49 -1.65
CA ASN A 96 21.51 12.11 -2.61
C ASN A 96 22.08 13.31 -3.39
N LEU A 97 21.30 14.37 -3.62
CA LEU A 97 21.80 15.59 -4.26
C LEU A 97 22.76 16.36 -3.35
N ASP A 98 22.52 16.39 -2.04
CA ASP A 98 23.40 17.02 -1.06
C ASP A 98 24.81 16.37 -1.05
N VAL A 99 24.84 15.03 -1.16
CA VAL A 99 26.09 14.24 -1.26
C VAL A 99 26.86 14.53 -2.56
N ILE A 100 26.18 14.85 -3.66
CA ILE A 100 26.81 15.17 -4.96
C ILE A 100 27.25 16.64 -5.01
N GLY A 101 26.52 17.54 -4.35
CA GLY A 101 26.79 18.98 -4.33
C GLY A 101 27.98 19.41 -3.46
N GLY A 102 28.38 18.59 -2.49
CA GLY A 102 29.54 18.85 -1.62
C GLY A 102 30.92 18.87 -2.30
N GLY A 103 30.99 18.65 -3.62
CA GLY A 103 32.21 18.66 -4.43
C GLY A 103 32.40 19.88 -5.34
N VAL A 104 31.55 20.92 -5.25
CA VAL A 104 31.69 22.14 -6.06
C VAL A 104 31.68 23.38 -5.17
N SER A 105 32.71 23.51 -4.34
CA SER A 105 33.03 24.76 -3.63
C SER A 105 34.54 24.97 -3.58
N GLU A 106 35.21 24.83 -4.71
CA GLU A 106 36.50 25.46 -4.97
C GLU A 106 36.59 25.75 -6.48
N LEU A 107 36.24 26.96 -6.89
CA LEU A 107 36.74 27.67 -8.08
C LEU A 107 36.30 29.14 -8.02
#